data_AF-A0A7X7BY01-F1
#
_entry.id   AF-A0A7X7BY01-F1
#
_cell.length_a   1.000
_cell.length_b   1.000
_cell.length_c   1.000
_cell.angle_alpha   90.00
_cell.angle_beta   90.00
_cell.angle_gamma   90.00
#
_symmetry.space_group_name_H-M   'P 1'
#
loop_
_entity.id
_entity.type
_entity.pdbx_description
1 polymer ?
#
loop_
_entity_poly.entity_id
_entity_poly.type
_entity_poly.pdbx_seq_one_letter_code
_entity_poly.pdbx_strand_id
1 'polypeptide(L)'
;MTKLTLAGTESGWWFVCFAGRLWLPRGDVPRGTAKELSLEGKIATPIGEWQGEIVWLITEKMPSDMASPRLVAAQDEGLFRLAGRAVQLAEFYRSHR
;
A
#
# COMPACT_ATOMS: atom_id res chain seq x y z
N MET A 1 -12.40 7.73 7.08
CA MET A 1 -11.34 6.72 7.31
C MET A 1 -10.28 7.35 8.19
N THR A 2 -9.89 6.69 9.28
CA THR A 2 -8.92 7.23 10.24
C THR A 2 -7.52 7.10 9.68
N LYS A 3 -6.80 8.23 9.62
CA LYS A 3 -5.39 8.26 9.25
C LYS A 3 -4.54 8.00 10.50
N LEU A 4 -3.48 7.23 10.37
CA LEU A 4 -2.55 6.90 11.43
C LEU A 4 -1.13 7.29 11.00
N THR A 5 -0.39 7.97 11.88
CA THR A 5 1.06 8.13 11.69
C THR A 5 1.73 6.89 12.24
N LEU A 6 2.49 6.18 11.41
CA LEU A 6 3.07 4.89 11.74
C LEU A 6 4.17 5.03 12.80
N ALA A 7 4.02 4.34 13.92
CA ALA A 7 5.02 4.28 15.00
C ALA A 7 6.03 3.14 14.81
N GLY A 8 5.77 2.21 13.89
CA GLY A 8 6.67 1.10 13.55
C GLY A 8 6.13 -0.28 13.97
N THR A 9 5.22 -0.33 14.95
CA THR A 9 4.62 -1.56 15.48
C THR A 9 3.43 -2.06 14.66
N GLU A 10 2.87 -1.20 13.80
CA GLU A 10 1.76 -1.58 12.93
C GLU A 10 2.23 -2.65 11.95
N SER A 11 1.37 -3.63 11.68
CA SER A 11 1.66 -4.74 10.77
C SER A 11 0.51 -4.98 9.79
N GLY A 12 0.85 -5.63 8.69
CA GLY A 12 -0.09 -6.10 7.69
C GLY A 12 0.47 -5.96 6.28
N TRP A 13 -0.43 -5.73 5.33
CA TRP A 13 -0.11 -5.56 3.92
C TRP A 13 -0.02 -4.08 3.55
N TRP A 14 1.04 -3.70 2.84
CA TRP A 14 1.38 -2.30 2.60
C TRP A 14 1.20 -1.90 1.14
N PHE A 15 0.17 -1.10 0.88
CA PHE A 15 -0.12 -0.55 -0.42
C PHE A 15 0.36 0.89 -0.47
N VAL A 16 1.61 1.08 -0.86
CA VAL A 16 2.18 2.42 -1.05
C VAL A 16 1.97 2.83 -2.50
N CYS A 17 1.07 3.78 -2.73
CA CYS A 17 0.59 4.15 -4.05
C CYS A 17 0.94 5.59 -4.41
N PHE A 18 1.42 5.81 -5.64
CA PHE A 18 1.69 7.14 -6.17
C PHE A 18 1.61 7.16 -7.69
N ALA A 19 0.83 8.09 -8.25
CA ALA A 19 0.70 8.33 -9.69
C ALA A 19 0.35 7.05 -10.48
N GLY A 20 -0.69 6.33 -10.03
CA GLY A 20 -1.14 5.08 -10.65
C GLY A 20 -0.25 3.86 -10.42
N ARG A 21 0.85 4.00 -9.66
CA ARG A 21 1.83 2.93 -9.39
C ARG A 21 1.72 2.44 -7.96
N LEU A 22 2.16 1.21 -7.74
CA LEU A 22 2.24 0.53 -6.45
C LEU A 22 3.70 0.21 -6.14
N TRP A 23 4.14 0.44 -4.91
CA TRP A 23 5.46 0.01 -4.46
C TRP A 23 5.48 -1.50 -4.28
N LEU A 24 6.36 -2.17 -5.04
CA LEU A 24 6.52 -3.62 -5.05
C LEU A 24 8.00 -3.96 -4.83
N PRO A 25 8.52 -3.84 -3.59
CA PRO A 25 9.90 -4.20 -3.31
C PRO A 25 10.09 -5.68 -3.63
N ARG A 26 11.11 -5.99 -4.45
CA ARG A 26 11.38 -7.35 -4.97
C ARG A 26 10.26 -7.93 -5.87
N GLY A 27 9.30 -7.12 -6.30
CA GLY A 27 8.24 -7.52 -7.22
C GLY A 27 6.91 -7.89 -6.56
N ASP A 28 6.84 -7.95 -5.23
CA ASP A 28 5.65 -8.41 -4.50
C ASP A 28 5.07 -7.32 -3.60
N VAL A 29 3.80 -7.46 -3.20
CA VAL A 29 3.19 -6.56 -2.22
C VAL A 29 3.84 -6.83 -0.85
N PRO A 30 4.44 -5.81 -0.22
CA PRO A 30 5.14 -6.02 1.03
C PRO A 30 4.18 -6.32 2.18
N ARG A 31 4.55 -7.30 2.99
CA ARG A 31 3.87 -7.70 4.22
C ARG A 31 4.87 -7.72 5.37
N GLY A 32 4.46 -7.23 6.53
CA GLY A 32 5.33 -7.15 7.72
C GLY A 32 4.99 -5.93 8.57
N THR A 33 5.89 -5.56 9.46
CA THR A 33 5.75 -4.36 10.28
C THR A 33 6.18 -3.10 9.53
N ALA A 34 5.64 -1.95 9.94
CA ALA A 34 6.05 -0.65 9.39
C ALA A 34 7.55 -0.41 9.56
N LYS A 35 8.13 -0.87 10.68
CA LYS A 35 9.56 -0.76 10.95
C LYS A 35 10.42 -1.62 10.01
N GLU A 36 10.06 -2.89 9.81
CA GLU A 36 10.80 -3.80 8.89
C GLU A 36 10.85 -3.26 7.46
N LEU A 37 9.83 -2.49 7.07
CA LEU A 37 9.70 -1.91 5.73
C LEU A 37 10.12 -0.45 5.65
N SER A 38 10.66 0.13 6.73
CA SER A 38 11.09 1.54 6.81
C SER A 38 9.97 2.53 6.45
N LEU A 39 8.75 2.26 6.92
CA LEU A 39 7.56 3.08 6.70
C LEU A 39 7.21 3.98 7.90
N GLU A 40 8.01 3.94 8.97
CA GLU A 40 7.83 4.77 10.16
C GLU A 40 7.68 6.27 9.81
N GLY A 41 6.79 6.97 10.52
CA GLY A 41 6.51 8.39 10.31
C GLY A 41 5.62 8.70 9.10
N LYS A 42 5.33 7.73 8.21
CA LYS A 42 4.38 7.91 7.12
C LYS A 42 2.95 7.88 7.64
N ILE A 43 2.05 8.51 6.88
CA ILE A 43 0.61 8.49 7.17
C ILE A 43 -0.04 7.35 6.40
N ALA A 44 -0.59 6.38 7.13
CA ALA A 44 -1.31 5.24 6.59
C ALA A 44 -2.80 5.32 6.89
N THR A 45 -3.60 4.69 6.03
CA THR A 45 -5.05 4.55 6.19
C THR A 45 -5.43 3.08 6.02
N PRO A 46 -6.15 2.44 6.96
CA PRO A 46 -6.64 1.09 6.75
C PRO A 46 -7.75 1.11 5.68
N ILE A 47 -7.64 0.25 4.67
CA ILE A 47 -8.58 0.19 3.53
C ILE A 47 -9.29 -1.16 3.39
N GLY A 48 -8.96 -2.12 4.25
CA GLY A 48 -9.56 -3.45 4.29
C GLY A 48 -8.68 -4.45 5.02
N GLU A 49 -8.95 -5.72 4.77
CA GLU A 49 -8.21 -6.86 5.33
C GLU A 49 -7.92 -7.89 4.23
N TRP A 50 -6.79 -8.58 4.36
CA TRP A 50 -6.42 -9.70 3.51
C TRP A 50 -5.75 -10.78 4.36
N GLN A 51 -6.26 -12.00 4.28
CA GLN A 51 -5.79 -13.15 5.08
C GLN A 51 -5.76 -12.88 6.60
N GLY A 52 -6.69 -12.07 7.10
CA GLY A 52 -6.80 -11.71 8.52
C GLY A 52 -5.85 -10.58 8.96
N GLU A 53 -5.10 -9.98 8.05
CA GLU A 53 -4.21 -8.85 8.32
C GLU A 53 -4.72 -7.55 7.69
N ILE A 54 -4.45 -6.42 8.35
CA ILE A 54 -4.88 -5.11 7.87
C ILE A 54 -4.18 -4.77 6.55
N VAL A 55 -4.94 -4.20 5.62
CA VAL A 55 -4.42 -3.62 4.39
C VAL A 55 -4.30 -2.11 4.59
N TRP A 56 -3.06 -1.62 4.62
CA TRP A 56 -2.71 -0.22 4.81
C TRP A 56 -2.47 0.46 3.47
N LEU A 57 -3.04 1.64 3.27
CA LEU A 57 -2.77 2.54 2.16
C LEU A 57 -1.89 3.70 2.60
N ILE A 58 -0.79 3.92 1.88
CA ILE A 58 0.04 5.13 1.98
C ILE A 58 0.05 5.81 0.61
N THR A 59 -0.26 7.11 0.57
CA THR A 59 -0.35 7.87 -0.69
C THR A 59 0.89 8.74 -0.90
N GLU A 60 2.05 8.10 -1.01
CA GLU A 60 3.35 8.76 -1.16
C GLU A 60 4.24 8.00 -2.16
N LYS A 61 5.21 8.70 -2.76
CA LYS A 61 6.19 8.08 -3.65
C LYS A 61 7.30 7.41 -2.84
N MET A 62 7.63 6.15 -3.16
CA MET A 62 8.85 5.51 -2.66
C MET A 62 10.06 5.79 -3.58
N PRO A 63 11.30 5.78 -3.05
CA PRO A 63 12.49 6.09 -3.84
C PRO A 63 12.73 5.14 -5.03
N SER A 64 12.39 3.86 -4.87
CA SER A 64 12.57 2.79 -5.85
C SER A 64 11.34 1.89 -5.94
N ASP A 65 11.35 0.96 -6.89
CA ASP A 65 10.42 -0.19 -6.96
C ASP A 65 8.93 0.17 -7.08
N MET A 66 8.61 1.40 -7.46
CA MET A 66 7.28 1.74 -7.93
C MET A 66 7.01 1.00 -9.23
N ALA A 67 5.94 0.20 -9.31
CA ALA A 67 5.63 -0.67 -10.43
C ALA A 67 4.14 -0.62 -10.80
N SER A 68 3.78 -1.25 -11.91
CA SER A 68 2.37 -1.37 -12.30
C SER A 68 1.67 -2.38 -11.37
N PRO A 69 0.46 -2.10 -10.87
CA PRO A 69 -0.34 -3.08 -10.13
C PRO A 69 -0.58 -4.39 -10.89
N ARG A 70 -0.46 -4.38 -12.23
CA ARG A 70 -0.58 -5.57 -13.07
C ARG A 70 0.43 -6.66 -12.73
N LEU A 71 1.57 -6.34 -12.12
CA LEU A 71 2.52 -7.35 -11.65
C LEU A 71 1.89 -8.24 -10.56
N VAL A 72 1.02 -7.67 -9.72
CA VAL A 72 0.29 -8.41 -8.68
C VAL A 72 -0.74 -9.34 -9.29
N ALA A 73 -1.33 -8.99 -10.44
CA ALA A 73 -2.32 -9.83 -11.13
C ALA A 73 -1.76 -11.19 -11.56
N ALA A 74 -0.45 -11.26 -11.84
CA ALA A 74 0.23 -12.51 -12.15
C ALA A 74 0.46 -13.41 -10.92
N GLN A 75 0.29 -12.86 -9.71
CA GLN A 75 0.57 -13.55 -8.45
C GLN A 75 -0.73 -14.00 -7.77
N ASP A 76 -1.69 -13.08 -7.58
CA ASP A 76 -2.94 -13.35 -6.86
C ASP A 76 -4.04 -12.37 -7.29
N GLU A 77 -5.18 -12.91 -7.73
CA GLU A 77 -6.32 -12.12 -8.22
C GLU A 77 -7.01 -11.30 -7.12
N GLY A 78 -7.09 -11.82 -5.89
CA GLY A 78 -7.67 -11.10 -4.76
C GLY A 78 -6.80 -9.93 -4.33
N LEU A 79 -5.49 -10.16 -4.24
CA LEU A 79 -4.52 -9.11 -3.94
C LEU A 79 -4.48 -8.04 -5.04
N PHE A 80 -4.64 -8.43 -6.30
CA PHE A 80 -4.76 -7.50 -7.43
C PHE A 80 -5.99 -6.61 -7.35
N ARG A 81 -7.15 -7.15 -6.94
CA ARG A 81 -8.37 -6.34 -6.71
C ARG A 81 -8.15 -5.30 -5.61
N LEU A 82 -7.49 -5.69 -4.52
CA LEU A 82 -7.10 -4.75 -3.46
C LEU A 82 -6.11 -3.69 -3.97
N ALA A 83 -5.14 -4.07 -4.81
CA ALA A 83 -4.19 -3.16 -5.43
C ALA A 83 -4.87 -2.10 -6.31
N GLY A 84 -5.82 -2.53 -7.16
CA GLY A 84 -6.60 -1.63 -8.00
C GLY A 84 -7.40 -0.63 -7.18
N ARG A 85 -8.06 -1.10 -6.11
CA ARG A 85 -8.79 -0.24 -5.17
C ARG A 85 -7.86 0.76 -4.48
N ALA A 86 -6.72 0.31 -3.97
CA ALA A 86 -5.72 1.16 -3.31
C ALA A 86 -5.23 2.29 -4.23
N VAL A 87 -4.90 1.96 -5.48
CA VAL A 87 -4.47 2.96 -6.48
C VAL A 87 -5.59 3.96 -6.82
N GLN A 88 -6.83 3.50 -6.98
CA GLN A 88 -7.97 4.39 -7.21
C GLN A 88 -8.19 5.36 -6.04
N LEU A 89 -8.11 4.87 -4.79
CA LEU A 89 -8.21 5.73 -3.61
C LEU A 89 -7.06 6.75 -3.56
N ALA A 90 -5.83 6.33 -3.87
CA ALA A 90 -4.68 7.21 -3.89
C ALA A 90 -4.82 8.36 -4.89
N GLU A 91 -5.29 8.06 -6.10
CA GLU A 91 -5.55 9.08 -7.12
C GLU A 91 -6.71 9.99 -6.73
N PHE A 92 -7.78 9.44 -6.15
CA PHE A 92 -8.90 10.24 -5.64
C PHE A 92 -8.43 11.25 -4.58
N TYR A 93 -7.62 10.83 -3.60
CA TYR A 93 -7.08 11.74 -2.59
C TYR A 93 -6.10 12.76 -3.17
N ARG A 94 -5.40 12.44 -4.26
CA ARG A 94 -4.48 13.36 -4.93
C ARG A 94 -5.22 14.41 -5.77
N SER A 95 -6.31 14.05 -6.42
CA SER A 95 -7.08 14.94 -7.29
C SER A 95 -8.07 15.84 -6.56
N HIS A 96 -8.41 15.51 -5.31
CA HIS A 96 -9.33 16.29 -4.46
C HIS A 96 -8.60 16.94 -3.28
N ARG A 97 -7.35 17.33 -3.51
CA ARG A 97 -6.47 17.93 -2.52
C ARG A 97 -6.39 19.43 -2.69
#